data_AF-A0AAD6S1Z6-F1
#
_entry.id   AF-A0AAD6S1Z6-F1
#
_cell.length_a   1.000
_cell.length_b   1.000
_cell.length_c   1.000
_cell.angle_alpha   90.00
_cell.angle_beta   90.00
_cell.angle_gamma   90.00
#
_symmetry.space_group_name_H-M   'P 1'
#
loop_
_entity.id
_entity.type
_entity.pdbx_description
1 polymer ?
#
loop_
_entity_poly.entity_id
_entity_poly.type
_entity_poly.pdbx_seq_one_letter_code
_entity_poly.pdbx_strand_id
1 'polypeptide(L)' 'GPVLPRRDTASSQQKHARLMLILFKPWRHAADLRHSEQTWLEAYELFLKTCSPDILECIDNMQLLHKCKDSR' A
#
# COMPACT_ATOMS: atom_id res chain seq x y z
N GLY A 1 -4.83 6.92 16.95
CA GLY A 1 -3.77 6.26 16.18
C GLY A 1 -3.29 7.17 15.06
N PRO A 2 -2.07 6.99 14.54
CA PRO A 2 -1.53 7.84 13.48
C PRO A 2 -2.32 7.68 12.17
N VAL A 3 -2.47 8.78 11.45
CA VAL A 3 -3.24 8.88 10.19
C VAL A 3 -2.51 8.15 9.08
N LEU A 4 -3.21 7.36 8.27
CA LEU A 4 -2.61 6.64 7.14
C LEU A 4 -2.06 7.67 6.12
N PRO A 5 -0.84 7.46 5.59
CA PRO A 5 -0.23 8.41 4.66
C PRO A 5 -1.04 8.52 3.36
N ARG A 6 -1.45 9.75 2.98
CA ARG A 6 -2.10 10.09 1.70
C ARG A 6 -1.18 9.81 0.51
N ARG A 7 -1.70 9.57 -0.69
CA ARG A 7 -0.89 9.34 -1.92
C ARG A 7 -0.52 10.63 -2.69
N ASP A 8 -0.53 11.79 -2.03
CA ASP A 8 -0.43 13.09 -2.73
C ASP A 8 1.00 13.47 -3.17
N THR A 9 2.03 12.79 -2.66
CA THR A 9 3.43 12.98 -3.09
C THR A 9 4.12 11.64 -3.31
N ALA A 10 5.15 11.60 -4.16
CA ALA A 10 5.94 10.39 -4.41
C ALA A 10 6.50 9.75 -3.12
N SER A 11 6.89 10.57 -2.14
CA SER A 11 7.32 10.10 -0.81
C SER A 11 6.19 9.42 -0.04
N SER A 12 4.98 9.98 -0.11
CA SER A 12 3.83 9.40 0.56
C SER A 12 3.31 8.15 -0.15
N GLN A 13 3.47 8.03 -1.47
CA GLN A 13 3.19 6.81 -2.23
C GLN A 13 4.11 5.65 -1.82
N GLN A 14 5.41 5.90 -1.63
CA GLN A 14 6.35 4.87 -1.14
C GLN A 14 5.98 4.39 0.27
N LYS A 15 5.60 5.31 1.17
CA LYS A 15 5.13 4.96 2.53
C LYS A 15 3.84 4.15 2.49
N HIS A 16 2.90 4.55 1.65
CA HIS A 16 1.65 3.83 1.46
C HIS A 16 1.90 2.43 0.90
N ALA A 17 2.71 2.30 -0.15
CA ALA A 17 3.08 1.03 -0.76
C ALA A 17 3.70 0.07 0.27
N ARG A 18 4.66 0.56 1.07
CA ARG A 18 5.24 -0.20 2.17
C ARG A 18 4.19 -0.66 3.18
N LEU A 19 3.28 0.23 3.59
CA LEU A 19 2.26 -0.10 4.58
C LEU A 19 1.28 -1.17 4.04
N MET A 20 0.84 -1.05 2.79
CA MET A 20 -0.05 -2.04 2.17
C MET A 20 0.61 -3.40 2.04
N LEU A 21 1.89 -3.45 1.65
CA LEU A 21 2.64 -4.70 1.59
C LEU A 21 2.75 -5.38 2.96
N ILE A 22 2.97 -4.61 4.03
CA ILE A 22 3.04 -5.14 5.40
C ILE A 22 1.70 -5.76 5.84
N LEU A 23 0.58 -5.13 5.46
CA LEU A 23 -0.75 -5.55 5.91
C LEU A 23 -1.31 -6.73 5.12
N PHE A 24 -1.07 -6.76 3.80
CA PHE A 24 -1.80 -7.65 2.90
C PHE A 24 -0.94 -8.70 2.20
N LYS A 25 0.38 -8.52 2.14
CA LYS A 25 1.27 -9.56 1.63
C LYS A 25 1.55 -10.56 2.74
N PRO A 26 1.56 -11.88 2.49
CA PRO A 26 2.13 -12.81 3.43
C PRO A 26 3.67 -12.68 3.44
N TRP A 27 4.26 -12.43 4.60
CA TRP A 27 5.72 -12.29 4.75
C TRP A 27 6.20 -12.87 6.08
N ARG A 28 7.42 -13.40 6.10
CA ARG A 28 8.16 -13.80 7.31
C ARG A 28 9.42 -12.96 7.50
N HIS A 29 10.01 -12.52 6.40
CA HIS A 29 11.21 -11.69 6.36
C HIS A 29 10.99 -10.42 5.55
N ALA A 30 11.79 -9.38 5.81
CA ALA A 30 11.68 -8.12 5.07
C ALA A 30 11.94 -8.29 3.55
N ALA A 31 12.73 -9.30 3.17
CA ALA A 31 12.98 -9.64 1.78
C ALA A 31 11.71 -10.12 1.04
N ASP A 32 10.75 -10.72 1.75
CA ASP A 32 9.48 -11.15 1.17
C ASP A 32 8.63 -9.93 0.78
N LEU A 33 8.79 -8.80 1.45
CA LEU A 33 8.05 -7.58 1.15
C LEU A 33 8.58 -6.90 -0.12
N ARG A 34 9.90 -6.79 -0.26
CA ARG A 34 10.58 -6.05 -1.33
C ARG A 34 11.97 -6.61 -1.59
N HIS A 35 12.31 -6.88 -2.86
CA HIS A 35 13.68 -7.16 -3.28
C HIS A 35 14.60 -5.95 -3.06
N SER A 36 15.89 -6.18 -2.82
CA SER A 36 16.88 -5.14 -2.54
C SER A 36 16.92 -4.05 -3.61
N GLU A 37 16.77 -4.45 -4.88
CA GLU A 37 16.95 -3.61 -6.07
C GLU A 37 15.68 -2.88 -6.55
N GLN A 38 14.50 -3.23 -6.03
CA GLN A 38 13.24 -2.61 -6.44
C GLN A 38 12.75 -1.61 -5.40
N THR A 39 12.08 -0.55 -5.80
CA THR A 39 11.43 0.41 -4.88
C THR A 39 10.20 -0.21 -4.21
N TRP A 40 9.67 0.43 -3.15
CA TRP A 40 8.43 -0.06 -2.51
C TRP A 40 7.24 0.03 -3.45
N LEU A 41 7.22 1.04 -4.33
CA LEU A 41 6.18 1.21 -5.33
C LEU A 41 6.18 0.06 -6.34
N GLU A 42 7.34 -0.29 -6.91
CA GLU A 42 7.46 -1.41 -7.85
C GLU A 42 7.05 -2.73 -7.21
N ALA A 43 7.49 -2.99 -5.98
CA ALA A 43 7.10 -4.19 -5.23
C ALA A 43 5.58 -4.25 -4.99
N TYR A 44 4.98 -3.10 -4.74
CA TYR A 44 3.56 -2.97 -4.50
C TYR A 44 2.74 -3.15 -5.78
N GLU A 45 3.17 -2.57 -6.90
CA GLU A 45 2.55 -2.78 -8.21
C GLU A 45 2.61 -4.25 -8.64
N LEU A 46 3.73 -4.94 -8.37
CA LEU A 46 3.83 -6.37 -8.58
C LEU A 46 2.86 -7.16 -7.69
N PHE A 47 2.75 -6.78 -6.41
CA PHE A 47 1.78 -7.38 -5.50
C PHE A 47 0.34 -7.19 -5.97
N LEU A 48 -0.04 -6.00 -6.44
CA LEU A 48 -1.40 -5.74 -6.95
C LEU A 48 -1.77 -6.64 -8.13
N LYS A 49 -0.79 -7.07 -8.94
CA LYS A 49 -1.01 -7.99 -10.06
C LYS A 49 -1.25 -9.44 -9.63
N THR A 50 -0.77 -9.83 -8.44
CA THR A 50 -0.91 -11.19 -7.90
C THR A 50 -1.99 -11.29 -6.81
N CYS A 51 -2.53 -10.16 -6.39
CA CYS A 51 -3.49 -10.00 -5.33
C CYS A 51 -4.90 -10.45 -5.75
N SER A 52 -5.67 -11.01 -4.81
CA SER A 52 -7.08 -11.31 -5.05
C SER A 52 -7.92 -10.03 -5.18
N PRO A 53 -9.03 -10.06 -5.94
CA PRO A 53 -9.95 -8.92 -6.06
C PRO A 53 -10.45 -8.38 -4.71
N ASP A 54 -10.72 -9.25 -3.74
CA ASP A 54 -11.23 -8.84 -2.41
C ASP A 54 -10.22 -7.96 -1.64
N ILE A 55 -8.93 -8.28 -1.74
CA ILE A 55 -7.88 -7.47 -1.12
C ILE A 55 -7.68 -6.17 -1.91
N LEU A 56 -7.80 -6.19 -3.24
CA LEU A 56 -7.77 -4.97 -4.06
C LEU A 56 -8.90 -4.00 -3.67
N GLU A 57 -10.11 -4.52 -3.49
CA GLU A 57 -11.27 -3.75 -3.02
C GLU A 57 -11.05 -3.20 -1.60
N CYS A 58 -10.49 -4.00 -0.70
CA CYS A 58 -10.15 -3.56 0.66
C CYS A 58 -9.14 -2.39 0.64
N ILE A 59 -8.09 -2.51 -0.18
CA ILE A 59 -7.08 -1.48 -0.38
C ILE A 59 -7.70 -0.19 -0.94
N ASP A 60 -8.58 -0.30 -1.95
CA ASP A 60 -9.24 0.85 -2.56
C ASP A 60 -10.17 1.56 -1.57
N ASN A 61 -10.96 0.80 -0.81
CA ASN A 61 -11.83 1.33 0.25
C ASN A 61 -11.05 2.05 1.36
N MET A 62 -9.87 1.55 1.74
CA MET A 62 -8.99 2.24 2.70
C MET A 62 -8.48 3.59 2.17
N GLN A 63 -8.38 3.75 0.84
CA GLN A 63 -8.05 5.04 0.21
C GLN A 63 -9.26 5.97 0.23
N LEU A 64 -10.45 5.44 -0.06
CA LEU A 64 -11.69 6.19 -0.18
C LEU A 64 -12.12 6.85 1.15
N LEU A 65 -11.90 6.15 2.28
CA LEU A 65 -12.18 6.67 3.63
C LEU A 65 -11.41 7.98 3.92
N HIS A 66 -10.25 8.19 3.30
CA HIS A 66 -9.48 9.43 3.41
C HIS A 66 -10.02 10.57 2.53
N LYS A 67 -10.56 10.27 1.35
CA LYS A 67 -11.14 11.27 0.45
C LYS A 67 -12.39 11.91 1.05
N CYS A 68 -13.26 11.12 1.70
CA CYS A 68 -14.47 11.65 2.32
C CYS A 68 -14.19 12.54 3.55
N LYS A 69 -13.00 12.43 4.17
CA LYS A 69 -12.63 13.24 5.34
C LYS A 69 -12.06 14.61 4.96
N ASP A 70 -11.66 14.81 3.72
CA ASP A 70 -11.07 16.08 3.21
C ASP A 70 -12.10 16.99 2.52
N SER A 71 -13.37 16.56 2.44
CA SER A 71 -14.47 17.33 1.85
C SER A 71 -15.35 18.04 2.89
N ARG A 72 -14.82 18.38 4.07
CA ARG A 72 -15.55 19.12 5.12
C ARG A 72 -14.77 20.31 5.63
#